data_AF-A0ABD3L6Y7-F1
#
_entry.id   AF-A0ABD3L6Y7-F1
#
_cell.length_a   1.000
_cell.length_b   1.000
_cell.length_c   1.000
_cell.angle_alpha   90.00
_cell.angle_beta   90.00
_cell.angle_gamma   90.00
#
_symmetry.space_group_name_H-M   'P 1'
#
loop_
_entity.id
_entity.type
_entity.pdbx_description
1 polymer ?
#
loop_
_entity_poly.entity_id
_entity_poly.type
_entity_poly.pdbx_seq_one_letter_code
_entity_poly.pdbx_strand_id
1 'polypeptide(L)'
;DVWTEEDYKVHKRGIVSQFQDHFHESSILVFNFREGEEQSKLANILSEYDMTIMDYPRQYEGCPLLTMEMIHHFLRSCESWLSLGHQFCRVAVAH
;
A
#
# COMPACT_ATOMS: atom_id res chain seq x y z
N ASP A 1 26.49 -5.68 4.44
CA ASP A 1 25.71 -6.88 4.09
C ASP A 1 24.64 -6.54 3.05
N VAL A 2 24.67 -7.24 1.92
CA VAL A 2 23.68 -7.11 0.84
C VAL A 2 22.53 -8.06 1.18
N TRP A 3 21.33 -7.52 1.37
CA TRP A 3 20.14 -8.33 1.66
C TRP A 3 19.80 -9.18 0.43
N THR A 4 19.48 -10.46 0.66
CA THR A 4 19.00 -11.31 -0.43
C THR A 4 17.53 -11.03 -0.73
N GLU A 5 17.06 -11.45 -1.91
CA GLU A 5 15.65 -11.32 -2.28
C GLU A 5 14.73 -12.13 -1.36
N GLU A 6 15.23 -13.23 -0.79
CA GLU A 6 14.50 -14.04 0.19
C GLU A 6 14.37 -13.31 1.53
N ASP A 7 15.43 -12.67 2.01
CA ASP A 7 15.40 -11.87 3.25
C ASP A 7 14.38 -10.72 3.15
N TYR A 8 14.34 -10.06 1.99
CA TYR A 8 13.37 -8.99 1.72
C TYR A 8 11.93 -9.50 1.72
N LYS A 9 11.68 -10.66 1.10
CA LYS A 9 10.35 -11.30 1.11
C LYS A 9 9.93 -11.72 2.52
N VAL A 10 10.83 -12.29 3.31
CA VAL A 10 10.55 -12.69 4.70
C VAL A 10 10.22 -11.47 5.55
N HIS A 11 11.03 -10.40 5.46
CA HIS A 11 10.78 -9.16 6.19
C HIS A 11 9.41 -8.55 5.83
N LYS A 12 9.11 -8.47 4.54
CA LYS A 12 7.82 -7.93 4.07
C LYS A 12 6.63 -8.79 4.49
N ARG A 13 6.72 -10.11 4.38
CA ARG A 13 5.68 -11.00 4.90
C ARG A 13 5.48 -10.85 6.40
N GLY A 14 6.55 -10.59 7.16
CA GLY A 14 6.44 -10.27 8.59
C GLY A 14 5.65 -8.98 8.87
N ILE A 15 5.82 -7.94 8.05
CA ILE A 15 5.01 -6.71 8.15
C ILE A 15 3.55 -7.02 7.82
N VAL A 16 3.29 -7.76 6.75
CA VAL A 16 1.92 -8.08 6.32
C VAL A 16 1.19 -9.00 7.30
N SER A 17 1.89 -9.98 7.87
CA SER A 17 1.37 -10.81 8.96
C SER A 17 0.89 -9.97 10.13
N GLN A 18 1.65 -8.92 10.52
CA GLN A 18 1.22 -8.03 11.59
C GLN A 18 -0.06 -7.25 11.25
N PHE A 19 -0.27 -6.91 9.98
CA PHE A 19 -1.54 -6.30 9.54
C PHE A 19 -2.70 -7.29 9.64
N GLN A 20 -2.49 -8.54 9.23
CA GLN A 20 -3.54 -9.57 9.34
C GLN A 20 -3.85 -9.87 10.80
N ASP A 21 -2.84 -10.15 11.62
CA ASP A 21 -3.00 -10.52 13.02
C ASP A 21 -3.76 -9.46 13.84
N HIS A 22 -3.51 -8.18 13.57
CA HIS A 22 -4.20 -7.08 14.26
C HIS A 22 -5.54 -6.67 13.63
N PHE A 23 -5.76 -6.97 12.35
CA PHE A 23 -6.88 -6.43 11.58
C PHE A 23 -7.61 -7.51 10.76
N HIS A 24 -7.76 -8.71 11.29
CA HIS A 24 -8.33 -9.88 10.60
C HIS A 24 -9.71 -9.66 9.95
N GLU A 25 -10.54 -8.76 10.46
CA GLU A 25 -11.86 -8.44 9.88
C GLU A 25 -11.87 -7.16 9.04
N SER A 26 -10.72 -6.51 8.87
CA SER A 26 -10.62 -5.21 8.20
C SER A 26 -10.27 -5.33 6.72
N SER A 27 -11.01 -4.63 5.87
CA SER A 27 -10.62 -4.40 4.48
C SER A 27 -9.55 -3.30 4.43
N ILE A 28 -8.37 -3.64 3.93
CA ILE A 28 -7.22 -2.74 3.89
C ILE A 28 -7.03 -2.18 2.48
N LEU A 29 -7.02 -0.85 2.38
CA LEU A 29 -6.63 -0.10 1.19
C LEU A 29 -5.18 0.36 1.33
N VAL A 30 -4.31 -0.06 0.42
CA VAL A 30 -2.89 0.30 0.40
C VAL A 30 -2.59 1.26 -0.74
N PHE A 31 -2.04 2.42 -0.41
CA PHE A 31 -1.50 3.37 -1.39
C PHE A 31 -0.02 3.10 -1.60
N ASN A 32 0.33 2.59 -2.77
CA ASN A 32 1.70 2.18 -3.11
C ASN A 32 2.36 3.21 -4.05
N PHE A 33 3.35 3.93 -3.55
CA PHE A 33 4.12 4.90 -4.34
C PHE A 33 5.31 4.23 -5.02
N ARG A 34 5.13 3.72 -6.23
CA ARG A 34 6.15 2.94 -6.95
C ARG A 34 7.13 3.82 -7.73
N GLU A 35 8.39 3.41 -7.75
CA GLU A 35 9.42 4.00 -8.60
C GLU A 35 9.44 3.27 -9.95
N GLY A 36 9.26 4.01 -11.05
CA GLY A 36 9.21 3.46 -12.40
C GLY A 36 7.86 2.83 -12.82
N GLU A 37 7.87 2.14 -13.96
CA GLU A 37 6.66 1.56 -14.57
C GLU A 37 6.44 0.08 -14.25
N GLU A 38 7.46 -0.61 -13.74
CA GLU A 38 7.35 -2.02 -13.38
C GLU A 38 6.45 -2.23 -12.14
N GLN A 39 5.80 -3.39 -12.07
CA GLN A 39 5.05 -3.78 -10.88
C GLN A 39 5.97 -3.82 -9.67
N SER A 40 5.60 -3.08 -8.62
CA SER A 40 6.36 -3.09 -7.37
C SER A 40 6.37 -4.50 -6.78
N LYS A 41 7.55 -4.99 -6.39
CA LYS A 41 7.68 -6.26 -5.63
C LYS A 41 6.80 -6.25 -4.37
N LEU A 42 6.53 -5.06 -3.81
CA LEU A 42 5.61 -4.89 -2.70
C LEU A 42 4.16 -5.20 -3.11
N ALA A 43 3.71 -4.68 -4.25
CA ALA A 43 2.35 -4.87 -4.73
C ALA A 43 2.05 -6.36 -4.95
N ASN A 44 3.00 -7.11 -5.51
CA ASN A 44 2.87 -8.55 -5.69
C ASN A 44 2.67 -9.27 -4.35
N ILE A 45 3.52 -8.99 -3.36
CA ILE A 45 3.40 -9.59 -2.02
C ILE A 45 2.06 -9.22 -1.39
N LEU A 46 1.67 -7.93 -1.40
CA LEU A 46 0.44 -7.46 -0.77
C LEU A 46 -0.83 -8.03 -1.43
N SER A 47 -0.79 -8.29 -2.73
CA SER A 47 -1.93 -8.86 -3.45
C SER A 47 -2.27 -10.29 -2.99
N GLU A 48 -1.33 -10.99 -2.36
CA GLU A 48 -1.55 -12.33 -1.78
C GLU A 48 -2.43 -12.30 -0.51
N TYR A 49 -2.71 -11.11 0.04
CA TYR A 49 -3.30 -10.94 1.39
C TYR A 49 -4.69 -10.26 1.40
N ASP A 50 -5.47 -10.39 0.33
CA ASP A 50 -6.82 -9.81 0.16
C ASP A 50 -6.88 -8.29 0.42
N MET A 51 -5.79 -7.58 0.10
CA MET A 51 -5.69 -6.14 0.21
C MET A 51 -6.04 -5.46 -1.11
N THR A 52 -6.73 -4.32 -1.04
CA THR A 52 -6.95 -3.45 -2.21
C THR A 52 -5.75 -2.52 -2.38
N ILE A 53 -5.09 -2.54 -3.53
CA ILE A 53 -3.88 -1.75 -3.77
C ILE A 53 -4.17 -0.66 -4.81
N MET A 54 -3.75 0.57 -4.50
CA MET A 54 -3.78 1.71 -5.40
C MET A 54 -2.35 2.18 -5.67
N ASP A 55 -1.90 2.00 -6.91
CA ASP A 55 -0.56 2.41 -7.36
C ASP A 55 -0.51 3.90 -7.75
N TYR A 56 0.52 4.58 -7.28
CA TYR A 56 0.86 5.95 -7.66
C TYR A 56 2.32 6.05 -8.13
N PRO A 57 2.59 6.80 -9.21
CA PRO A 57 3.96 6.97 -9.70
C PRO A 57 4.75 7.91 -8.78
N ARG A 58 5.97 7.51 -8.41
CA ARG A 58 6.94 8.34 -7.68
C ARG A 58 7.81 9.10 -8.70
N GLN A 59 7.38 10.30 -9.08
CA GLN A 59 7.94 11.02 -10.24
C GLN A 59 9.13 11.94 -9.91
N TYR A 60 9.47 12.20 -8.64
CA TYR A 60 10.50 13.21 -8.29
C TYR A 60 11.38 12.79 -7.11
N GLU A 61 12.70 12.61 -7.33
CA GLU A 61 13.76 12.47 -6.29
C GLU A 61 13.38 11.78 -4.97
N GLY A 62 12.63 10.68 -5.02
CA GLY A 62 12.21 9.99 -3.79
C GLY A 62 11.07 10.67 -2.99
N CYS A 63 10.51 11.79 -3.46
CA CYS A 63 9.28 12.39 -2.92
C CYS A 63 8.15 12.27 -3.96
N PRO A 64 7.00 11.67 -3.62
CA PRO A 64 5.86 11.70 -4.53
C PRO A 64 5.35 13.15 -4.59
N LEU A 65 5.83 13.91 -5.57
CA LEU A 65 5.31 15.24 -5.90
C LEU A 65 3.99 15.04 -6.64
N LEU A 66 2.98 14.61 -5.87
CA LEU A 66 1.64 14.36 -6.37
C LEU A 66 1.06 15.68 -6.84
N THR A 67 0.50 15.68 -8.04
CA THR A 67 -0.31 16.81 -8.49
C THR A 67 -1.46 17.02 -7.49
N MET A 68 -1.97 18.26 -7.40
CA MET A 68 -3.15 18.53 -6.56
C MET A 68 -4.32 17.62 -6.90
N GLU A 69 -4.45 17.24 -8.18
CA GLU A 69 -5.42 16.27 -8.66
C GLU A 69 -5.22 14.87 -8.04
N MET A 70 -3.98 14.39 -7.97
CA MET A 70 -3.66 13.11 -7.32
C MET A 70 -3.89 13.14 -5.81
N ILE A 71 -3.55 14.24 -5.13
CA ILE A 71 -3.83 14.43 -3.69
C ILE A 71 -5.34 14.43 -3.46
N HIS A 72 -6.09 15.16 -4.27
CA HIS A 72 -7.54 15.19 -4.18
C HIS A 72 -8.16 13.81 -4.44
N HIS A 73 -7.67 13.08 -5.45
CA HIS A 73 -8.09 11.71 -5.72
C HIS A 73 -7.80 10.79 -4.53
N PHE A 74 -6.58 10.86 -3.96
CA PHE A 74 -6.20 10.11 -2.76
C PHE A 74 -7.18 10.34 -1.61
N LEU A 75 -7.47 11.62 -1.28
CA LEU A 75 -8.38 11.98 -0.19
C LEU A 75 -9.80 11.49 -0.45
N ARG A 76 -10.31 11.65 -1.69
CA ARG A 76 -11.65 11.18 -2.08
C ARG A 76 -11.77 9.66 -2.04
N SER A 77 -10.73 8.95 -2.47
CA SER A 77 -10.69 7.48 -2.37
C SER A 77 -10.70 7.02 -0.91
N CYS A 78 -9.94 7.68 -0.03
CA CYS A 78 -9.95 7.37 1.41
C CYS A 78 -11.33 7.63 2.03
N GLU A 79 -11.92 8.79 1.76
CA GLU A 79 -13.25 9.16 2.26
C GLU A 79 -14.31 8.14 1.82
N SER A 80 -14.33 7.79 0.52
CA SER A 80 -15.24 6.79 -0.02
C SER A 80 -15.03 5.42 0.63
N TRP A 81 -13.79 4.98 0.76
CA TRP A 81 -13.44 3.70 1.38
C TRP A 81 -13.88 3.62 2.83
N LEU A 82 -13.57 4.64 3.64
CA LEU A 82 -13.95 4.71 5.05
C LEU A 82 -15.46 4.84 5.23
N SER A 83 -16.17 5.45 4.29
CA SER A 83 -17.64 5.60 4.34
C SER A 83 -18.38 4.28 4.10
N LEU A 84 -17.76 3.32 3.40
CA LEU A 84 -18.36 2.01 3.10
C LEU A 84 -18.40 1.07 4.31
N GLY A 85 -17.53 1.26 5.30
CA GLY A 85 -17.42 0.38 6.46
C GLY A 85 -17.04 1.15 7.71
N HIS A 86 -18.05 1.52 8.52
CA HIS A 86 -17.91 2.36 9.72
C HIS A 86 -16.93 1.82 10.79
N GLN A 87 -16.42 0.59 10.67
CA GLN A 87 -15.54 -0.04 11.67
C GLN A 87 -14.38 -0.90 11.12
N PHE A 88 -14.40 -1.27 9.83
CA PHE A 88 -13.48 -2.28 9.27
C PHE A 88 -12.63 -1.78 8.11
N CYS A 89 -12.81 -0.55 7.64
CA CYS A 89 -12.00 -0.02 6.55
C CYS A 89 -10.74 0.66 7.10
N ARG A 90 -9.55 0.21 6.66
CA ARG A 90 -8.25 0.79 7.05
C ARG A 90 -7.46 1.24 5.84
N VAL A 91 -6.67 2.29 6.02
CA VAL A 91 -5.79 2.87 4.99
C VAL A 91 -4.34 2.72 5.44
N ALA A 92 -3.50 2.19 4.56
CA ALA A 92 -2.05 2.10 4.74
C ALA A 92 -1.32 2.78 3.58
N VAL A 93 -0.17 3.38 3.88
CA VAL A 93 0.71 4.01 2.89
C VAL A 93 2.01 3.23 2.82
N ALA A 94 2.39 2.87 1.60
CA ALA A 94 3.57 2.10 1.28
C ALA A 94 4.55 2.92 0.43
N HIS A 95 5.84 2.82 0.77
CA HIS A 95 6.97 3.42 0.07
C HIS A 95 7.92 2.34 -0.46
#